data_AF-A0A8S2VB47-F1
#
_entry.id   AF-A0A8S2VB47-F1
#
_cell.length_a   1.000
_cell.length_b   1.000
_cell.length_c   1.000
_cell.angle_alpha   90.00
_cell.angle_beta   90.00
_cell.angle_gamma   90.00
#
_symmetry.space_group_name_H-M   'P 1'
#
loop_
_entity.id
_entity.type
_entity.pdbx_description
1 polymer ?
#
loop_
_entity_poly.entity_id
_entity_poly.type
_entity_poly.pdbx_seq_one_letter_code
_entity_poly.pdbx_strand_id
1 'polypeptide(L)'
;EASKSYNLSQSLYFRLNKIFERQPNPPVIMLNTQYRMNPEIVSYPNKEFYGGELDNAKSVFSQSSDQFKPLFYYNIETAAHSHDYASSAYNPVEAEVVAKFCHRLIWLWGSMNLDDEDTTLLIEQRIGVITPYKGQMHVLEQEFQKWDMSHVEIGSVDSFQGKEKDFILISCINQTRGAGNSEI
;
A
#
# COMPACT_ATOMS: atom_id res chain seq x y z
N GLU A 1 -21.48 3.93 18.59
CA GLU A 1 -21.28 2.70 19.41
C GLU A 1 -22.46 1.73 19.34
N ALA A 2 -23.71 2.19 19.42
CA ALA A 2 -24.90 1.32 19.28
C ALA A 2 -24.94 0.49 17.96
N SER A 3 -24.48 1.04 16.84
CA SER A 3 -24.48 0.33 15.54
C SER A 3 -23.56 -0.90 15.50
N LYS A 4 -22.41 -0.85 16.19
CA LYS A 4 -21.51 -2.01 16.33
C LYS A 4 -22.12 -3.09 17.22
N SER A 5 -22.82 -2.70 18.30
CA SER A 5 -23.52 -3.67 19.17
C SER A 5 -24.70 -4.37 18.48
N TYR A 6 -25.27 -3.77 17.43
CA TYR A 6 -26.31 -4.40 16.59
C TYR A 6 -25.74 -5.17 15.38
N ASN A 7 -24.43 -5.43 15.32
CA ASN A 7 -23.78 -6.16 14.22
C ASN A 7 -24.00 -5.55 12.82
N LEU A 8 -24.29 -4.25 12.74
CA LEU A 8 -24.54 -3.57 11.45
C LEU A 8 -23.27 -3.44 10.58
N SER A 9 -22.10 -3.73 11.12
CA SER A 9 -20.83 -3.81 10.36
C SER A 9 -20.68 -5.11 9.58
N GLN A 10 -21.57 -6.09 9.75
CA GLN A 10 -21.52 -7.34 8.99
C GLN A 10 -22.17 -7.15 7.62
N SER A 11 -21.39 -7.39 6.57
CA SER A 11 -21.90 -7.35 5.20
C SER A 11 -22.92 -8.47 4.96
N LEU A 12 -23.83 -8.26 4.01
CA LEU A 12 -24.76 -9.30 3.58
C LEU A 12 -24.01 -10.57 3.16
N TYR A 13 -22.92 -10.42 2.40
CA TYR A 13 -22.06 -11.52 1.96
C TYR A 13 -21.55 -12.34 3.15
N PHE A 14 -21.00 -11.70 4.18
CA PHE A 14 -20.46 -12.41 5.35
C PHE A 14 -21.54 -13.25 6.04
N ARG A 15 -22.74 -12.69 6.22
CA ARG A 15 -23.86 -13.42 6.85
C ARG A 15 -24.31 -14.62 6.01
N LEU A 16 -24.40 -14.44 4.68
CA LEU A 16 -24.78 -15.52 3.78
C LEU A 16 -23.72 -16.62 3.74
N ASN A 17 -22.44 -16.25 3.64
CA ASN A 17 -21.33 -17.20 3.66
C ASN A 17 -21.38 -18.08 4.91
N LYS A 18 -21.59 -17.47 6.08
CA LYS A 18 -21.73 -18.20 7.36
C LYS A 18 -22.92 -19.17 7.41
N ILE A 19 -24.00 -18.88 6.68
CA ILE A 19 -25.17 -19.78 6.58
C ILE A 19 -24.84 -20.97 5.66
N PHE A 20 -24.20 -20.70 4.52
CA PHE A 20 -23.95 -21.71 3.50
C PHE A 20 -22.69 -22.54 3.73
N GLU A 21 -21.70 -22.08 4.51
CA GLU A 21 -20.44 -22.81 4.78
C GLU A 21 -20.68 -24.22 5.37
N ARG A 22 -21.84 -24.44 6.01
CA ARG A 22 -22.23 -25.71 6.63
C ARG A 22 -22.96 -26.66 5.68
N GLN A 23 -23.27 -26.21 4.46
CA GLN A 23 -23.95 -27.02 3.46
C GLN A 23 -22.94 -27.86 2.67
N PRO A 24 -23.32 -29.06 2.19
CA PRO A 24 -22.42 -29.94 1.47
C PRO A 24 -21.90 -29.35 0.16
N ASN A 25 -22.61 -28.40 -0.46
CA ASN A 25 -22.19 -27.66 -1.66
C ASN A 25 -22.46 -26.17 -1.44
N PRO A 26 -21.56 -25.42 -0.78
CA PRO A 26 -21.75 -23.99 -0.58
C PRO A 26 -21.75 -23.27 -1.95
N PRO A 27 -22.66 -22.31 -2.20
CA PRO A 27 -22.73 -21.57 -3.45
C PRO A 27 -21.64 -20.48 -3.56
N VAL A 28 -20.83 -20.30 -2.52
CA VAL A 28 -19.73 -19.34 -2.48
C VAL A 28 -18.49 -20.02 -3.03
N ILE A 29 -18.00 -19.51 -4.17
CA ILE A 29 -16.84 -20.04 -4.87
C ILE A 29 -15.68 -19.06 -4.71
N MET A 30 -14.54 -19.55 -4.25
CA MET A 30 -13.30 -18.76 -4.21
C MET A 30 -12.67 -18.76 -5.60
N LEU A 31 -12.37 -17.56 -6.11
CA LEU A 31 -11.47 -17.41 -7.25
C LEU A 31 -10.05 -17.54 -6.73
N ASN A 32 -9.39 -18.64 -7.10
CA ASN A 32 -8.13 -19.05 -6.51
C ASN A 32 -6.90 -18.69 -7.34
N THR A 33 -7.03 -17.97 -8.47
CA THR A 33 -5.87 -17.55 -9.28
C THR A 33 -5.72 -16.03 -9.27
N GLN A 34 -4.55 -15.54 -8.89
CA GLN A 34 -4.19 -14.13 -8.91
C GLN A 34 -3.31 -13.78 -10.12
N TYR A 35 -3.55 -12.61 -10.70
CA TYR A 35 -2.91 -12.14 -11.95
C TYR A 35 -2.14 -10.83 -11.77
N ARG A 36 -2.06 -10.30 -10.55
CA ARG A 36 -1.68 -8.91 -10.30
C ARG A 36 -0.24 -8.78 -9.85
N MET A 37 0.12 -9.44 -8.76
CA MET A 37 1.34 -9.13 -8.02
C MET A 37 2.39 -10.23 -8.15
N ASN A 38 3.66 -9.84 -8.00
CA ASN A 38 4.77 -10.77 -7.97
C ASN A 38 4.59 -11.84 -6.88
N PRO A 39 4.99 -13.11 -7.12
CA PRO A 39 4.90 -14.20 -6.14
C PRO A 39 5.51 -13.90 -4.77
N GLU A 40 6.56 -13.07 -4.70
CA GLU A 40 7.19 -12.67 -3.43
C GLU A 40 6.23 -11.81 -2.59
N ILE A 41 5.52 -10.88 -3.21
CA ILE A 41 4.55 -9.98 -2.55
C ILE A 41 3.35 -10.79 -2.04
N VAL A 42 2.79 -11.68 -2.87
CA VAL A 42 1.58 -12.44 -2.50
C VAL A 42 1.84 -13.53 -1.46
N SER A 43 3.10 -13.93 -1.27
CA SER A 43 3.46 -15.05 -0.39
C SER A 43 2.89 -14.89 1.03
N TYR A 44 2.98 -13.70 1.60
CA TYR A 44 2.46 -13.41 2.93
C TYR A 44 0.92 -13.32 2.95
N PRO A 45 0.25 -12.48 2.13
CA PRO A 45 -1.22 -12.42 2.12
C PRO A 45 -1.89 -13.76 1.82
N ASN A 46 -1.32 -14.57 0.92
CA ASN A 46 -1.86 -15.89 0.59
C ASN A 46 -1.88 -16.80 1.82
N LYS A 47 -0.76 -16.85 2.54
CA LYS A 47 -0.65 -17.66 3.76
C LYS A 47 -1.57 -17.15 4.87
N GLU A 48 -1.58 -15.84 5.11
CA GLU A 48 -2.26 -15.25 6.26
C GLU A 48 -3.79 -15.18 6.08
N PHE A 49 -4.27 -14.85 4.88
CA PHE A 49 -5.69 -14.55 4.64
C PHE A 49 -6.41 -15.57 3.76
N TYR A 50 -5.68 -16.36 2.97
CA TYR A 50 -6.24 -17.30 1.99
C TYR A 50 -5.85 -18.75 2.25
N GLY A 51 -5.24 -19.07 3.39
CA GLY A 51 -4.86 -20.44 3.74
C GLY A 51 -3.84 -21.10 2.80
N GLY A 52 -3.17 -20.31 1.96
CA GLY A 52 -2.27 -20.83 0.92
C GLY A 52 -2.97 -21.29 -0.37
N GLU A 53 -4.28 -21.06 -0.52
CA GLU A 53 -5.06 -21.54 -1.66
C GLU A 53 -4.98 -20.65 -2.92
N LEU A 54 -4.29 -19.51 -2.86
CA LEU A 54 -4.15 -18.60 -4.00
C LEU A 54 -2.97 -18.98 -4.92
N ASP A 55 -3.28 -19.39 -6.14
CA ASP A 55 -2.37 -19.71 -7.22
C ASP A 55 -1.88 -18.46 -7.97
N ASN A 56 -0.64 -18.53 -8.47
CA ASN A 56 -0.04 -17.48 -9.31
C ASN A 56 -0.25 -17.77 -10.79
N ALA A 57 -0.85 -16.82 -11.53
CA ALA A 57 -0.89 -16.91 -12.98
C ALA A 57 0.51 -16.81 -13.59
N LYS A 58 0.72 -17.40 -14.78
CA LYS A 58 2.02 -17.36 -15.47
C LYS A 58 2.51 -15.93 -15.75
N SER A 59 1.59 -14.99 -15.93
CA SER A 59 1.89 -13.58 -16.23
C SER A 59 2.65 -12.84 -15.13
N VAL A 60 2.55 -13.26 -13.86
CA VAL A 60 3.20 -12.54 -12.74
C VAL A 60 4.67 -12.90 -12.57
N PHE A 61 5.13 -14.00 -13.17
CA PHE A 61 6.54 -14.42 -13.10
C PHE A 61 7.44 -13.60 -14.01
N SER A 62 6.90 -13.05 -15.11
CA SER A 62 7.63 -12.18 -16.05
C SER A 62 7.77 -10.73 -15.57
N GLN A 63 7.21 -10.38 -14.41
CA GLN A 63 7.25 -9.01 -13.85
C GLN A 63 8.49 -8.76 -12.96
N SER A 64 9.50 -9.63 -13.01
CA SER A 64 10.73 -9.45 -12.23
C SER A 64 11.65 -8.43 -12.91
N SER A 65 12.07 -7.41 -12.16
CA SER A 65 13.10 -6.45 -12.58
C SER A 65 14.42 -6.80 -11.90
N ASP A 66 15.52 -6.81 -12.64
CA ASP A 66 16.86 -7.01 -12.06
C ASP A 66 17.30 -5.80 -11.22
N GLN A 67 16.64 -4.65 -11.36
CA GLN A 67 17.00 -3.41 -10.68
C GLN A 67 16.42 -3.31 -9.26
N PHE A 68 15.26 -3.93 -9.00
CA PHE A 68 14.55 -3.83 -7.73
C PHE A 68 14.01 -5.17 -7.29
N LYS A 69 14.21 -5.49 -6.00
CA LYS A 69 13.46 -6.57 -5.38
C LYS A 69 11.97 -6.23 -5.38
N PRO A 70 11.08 -7.18 -5.72
CA PRO A 70 9.63 -6.98 -5.69
C PRO A 70 9.08 -6.51 -4.34
N LEU A 71 9.76 -6.86 -3.24
CA LEU A 71 9.43 -6.43 -1.90
C LEU A 71 10.71 -6.12 -1.12
N PHE A 72 10.75 -4.98 -0.44
CA PHE A 72 11.80 -4.66 0.51
C PHE A 72 11.28 -3.69 1.58
N TYR A 73 12.01 -3.63 2.69
CA TYR A 73 11.71 -2.74 3.81
C TYR A 73 12.86 -1.76 3.97
N TYR A 74 12.52 -0.49 4.18
CA TYR A 74 13.50 0.56 4.44
C TYR A 74 13.19 1.20 5.80
N ASN A 75 14.05 0.94 6.79
CA ASN A 75 13.89 1.52 8.11
C ASN A 75 14.38 2.97 8.10
N ILE A 76 13.54 3.89 8.54
CA ILE A 76 13.87 5.30 8.70
C ILE A 76 13.90 5.58 10.19
N GLU A 77 15.10 5.62 10.76
CA GLU A 77 15.32 5.90 12.18
C GLU A 77 15.17 7.41 12.43
N THR A 78 13.95 7.86 12.69
CA THR A 78 13.70 9.26 13.04
C THR A 78 12.89 9.37 14.32
N ALA A 79 13.32 10.27 15.21
CA ALA A 79 12.59 10.64 16.43
C ALA A 79 11.49 11.69 16.18
N ALA A 80 11.37 12.17 14.94
CA ALA A 80 10.54 13.31 14.57
C ALA A 80 9.11 12.86 14.22
N HIS A 81 8.28 12.71 15.25
CA HIS A 81 6.84 12.70 15.08
C HIS A 81 6.29 14.02 15.59
N SER A 82 5.43 14.62 14.79
CA SER A 82 4.70 15.83 15.15
C SER A 82 3.21 15.58 15.01
N HIS A 83 2.45 16.25 15.86
CA HIS A 83 1.00 16.24 15.88
C HIS A 83 0.52 17.66 15.65
N ASP A 84 0.38 18.08 14.39
CA ASP A 84 0.00 19.47 14.08
C ASP A 84 -0.90 19.65 12.85
N TYR A 85 -1.44 18.56 12.29
CA TYR A 85 -2.58 18.64 11.37
C TYR A 85 -3.75 17.82 11.89
N ALA A 86 -4.80 18.50 12.38
CA ALA A 86 -6.05 17.89 12.85
C ALA A 86 -5.87 16.70 13.82
N SER A 87 -4.84 16.75 14.69
CA SER A 87 -4.46 15.67 15.62
C SER A 87 -3.98 14.36 14.98
N SER A 88 -3.62 14.35 13.70
CA SER A 88 -3.08 13.19 13.00
C SER A 88 -1.54 13.19 13.04
N ALA A 89 -0.95 12.02 13.24
CA ALA A 89 0.50 11.86 13.29
C ALA A 89 1.14 11.97 11.89
N TYR A 90 2.37 12.50 11.85
CA TYR A 90 3.19 12.55 10.64
C TYR A 90 4.68 12.50 10.97
N ASN A 91 5.49 12.16 9.97
CA ASN A 91 6.95 12.06 10.00
C ASN A 91 7.51 12.75 8.75
N PRO A 92 7.98 14.01 8.85
CA PRO A 92 8.42 14.79 7.70
C PRO A 92 9.67 14.21 7.03
N VAL A 93 10.57 13.59 7.80
CA VAL A 93 11.77 12.96 7.26
C VAL A 93 11.41 11.73 6.43
N GLU A 94 10.46 10.91 6.89
CA GLU A 94 9.95 9.80 6.10
C GLU A 94 9.26 10.28 4.82
N ALA A 95 8.46 11.35 4.89
CA ALA A 95 7.84 11.93 3.71
C ALA A 95 8.87 12.41 2.68
N GLU A 96 9.94 13.06 3.12
CA GLU A 96 11.03 13.52 2.26
C GLU A 96 11.75 12.33 1.59
N VAL A 97 12.05 11.27 2.36
CA VAL A 97 12.70 10.06 1.82
C VAL A 97 11.80 9.37 0.79
N VAL A 98 10.49 9.26 1.06
CA VAL A 98 9.51 8.69 0.14
C VAL A 98 9.45 9.50 -1.16
N ALA A 99 9.38 10.82 -1.08
CA ALA A 99 9.36 11.69 -2.26
C ALA A 99 10.65 11.56 -3.09
N LYS A 100 11.83 11.59 -2.43
CA LYS A 100 13.12 11.38 -3.10
C LYS A 100 13.22 10.02 -3.78
N PHE A 101 12.68 8.99 -3.14
CA PHE A 101 12.66 7.65 -3.72
C PHE A 101 11.75 7.58 -4.95
N CYS A 102 10.53 8.11 -4.89
CA CYS A 102 9.65 8.20 -6.05
C CYS A 102 10.27 8.98 -7.20
N HIS A 103 10.86 10.15 -6.91
CA HIS A 103 11.56 10.94 -7.93
C HIS A 103 12.71 10.14 -8.58
N ARG A 104 13.47 9.38 -7.78
CA ARG A 104 14.53 8.51 -8.31
C ARG A 104 13.97 7.35 -9.15
N LEU A 105 12.85 6.76 -8.74
CA LEU A 105 12.16 5.73 -9.53
C LEU A 105 11.70 6.27 -10.88
N ILE A 106 11.03 7.42 -10.89
CA ILE A 106 10.57 8.09 -12.11
C ILE A 106 11.76 8.35 -13.04
N TRP A 107 12.85 8.87 -12.49
CA TRP A 107 14.07 9.12 -13.26
C TRP A 107 14.67 7.85 -13.88
N LEU A 108 14.76 6.75 -13.10
CA LEU A 108 15.30 5.48 -13.58
C LEU A 108 14.43 4.83 -14.66
N TRP A 109 13.11 4.97 -14.54
CA TRP A 109 12.15 4.42 -15.49
C TRP A 109 11.97 5.29 -16.73
N GLY A 110 12.13 6.61 -16.59
CA GLY A 110 12.09 7.59 -17.68
C GLY A 110 13.43 7.79 -18.38
N SER A 111 14.43 6.94 -18.12
CA SER A 111 15.86 7.13 -18.45
C SER A 111 16.21 7.19 -19.95
N MET A 112 15.26 7.48 -20.84
CA MET A 112 15.53 7.83 -22.23
C MET A 112 15.02 9.19 -22.71
N ASN A 113 14.13 9.91 -22.00
CA ASN A 113 13.75 11.33 -22.27
C ASN A 113 12.71 11.80 -21.23
N LEU A 114 13.14 12.43 -20.13
CA LEU A 114 12.22 13.02 -19.13
C LEU A 114 11.63 14.37 -19.56
N ASP A 115 12.07 14.90 -20.71
CA ASP A 115 11.54 16.15 -21.29
C ASP A 115 10.18 15.96 -21.97
N ASP A 116 9.70 14.71 -22.07
CA ASP A 116 8.36 14.39 -22.57
C ASP A 116 7.38 14.32 -21.39
N GLU A 117 6.56 15.37 -21.24
CA GLU A 117 5.54 15.47 -20.19
C GLU A 117 4.61 14.25 -20.19
N ASP A 118 4.28 13.70 -21.37
CA ASP A 118 3.43 12.52 -21.51
C ASP A 118 4.09 11.26 -20.92
N THR A 119 5.39 11.07 -21.13
CA THR A 119 6.15 9.94 -20.55
C THR A 119 6.23 10.06 -19.03
N THR A 120 6.50 11.25 -18.50
CA THR A 120 6.59 11.49 -17.05
C THR A 120 5.23 11.24 -16.38
N LEU A 121 4.14 11.77 -16.96
CA LEU A 121 2.77 11.53 -16.52
C LEU A 121 2.44 10.02 -16.45
N LEU A 122 2.78 9.27 -17.49
CA LEU A 122 2.52 7.83 -17.57
C LEU A 122 3.27 7.04 -16.49
N ILE A 123 4.48 7.47 -16.11
CA ILE A 123 5.27 6.81 -15.06
C ILE A 123 4.73 7.17 -13.68
N GLU A 124 4.40 8.44 -13.44
CA GLU A 124 3.83 8.88 -12.16
C GLU A 124 2.53 8.15 -11.82
N GLN A 125 1.65 7.98 -12.81
CA GLN A 125 0.37 7.27 -12.64
C GLN A 125 0.53 5.79 -12.26
N ARG A 126 1.71 5.19 -12.51
CA ARG A 126 2.04 3.81 -12.14
C ARG A 126 2.54 3.68 -10.70
N ILE A 127 2.74 4.79 -9.99
CA ILE A 127 3.19 4.83 -8.60
C ILE A 127 2.01 5.20 -7.69
N GLY A 128 1.92 4.53 -6.55
CA GLY A 128 1.02 4.88 -5.46
C GLY A 128 1.73 4.93 -4.11
N VAL A 129 1.36 5.89 -3.27
CA VAL A 129 1.84 6.01 -1.89
C VAL A 129 0.67 5.87 -0.94
N ILE A 130 0.74 4.87 -0.07
CA ILE A 130 -0.29 4.55 0.91
C ILE A 130 0.19 4.95 2.30
N THR A 131 -0.64 5.69 3.03
CA THR A 131 -0.43 5.96 4.45
C THR A 131 -1.77 5.93 5.21
N PRO A 132 -1.83 5.34 6.41
CA PRO A 132 -3.06 5.34 7.20
C PRO A 132 -3.31 6.67 7.94
N TYR A 133 -2.37 7.62 7.88
CA TYR A 133 -2.43 8.87 8.64
C TYR A 133 -2.68 10.07 7.73
N LYS A 134 -3.75 10.82 8.00
CA LYS A 134 -4.09 12.04 7.25
C LYS A 134 -3.01 13.12 7.36
N GLY A 135 -2.36 13.23 8.53
CA GLY A 135 -1.24 14.15 8.72
C GLY A 135 -0.08 13.80 7.80
N GLN A 136 0.27 12.51 7.72
CA GLN A 136 1.32 12.02 6.82
C GLN A 136 0.97 12.24 5.35
N MET A 137 -0.28 12.00 4.96
CA MET A 137 -0.77 12.26 3.60
C MET A 137 -0.51 13.71 3.18
N HIS A 138 -0.83 14.67 4.05
CA HIS A 138 -0.61 16.08 3.76
C HIS A 138 0.86 16.44 3.58
N VAL A 139 1.74 15.93 4.46
CA VAL A 139 3.18 16.21 4.34
C VAL A 139 3.79 15.53 3.12
N LEU A 140 3.31 14.33 2.76
CA LEU A 140 3.68 13.69 1.49
C LEU A 140 3.26 14.55 0.30
N GLU A 141 2.03 15.06 0.25
CA GLU A 141 1.58 15.95 -0.84
C GLU A 141 2.49 17.19 -0.97
N GLN A 142 2.86 17.81 0.16
CA GLN A 142 3.78 18.95 0.18
C GLN A 142 5.18 18.58 -0.34
N GLU A 143 5.74 17.44 0.07
CA GLU A 143 7.04 16.99 -0.43
C GLU A 143 6.98 16.69 -1.93
N PHE A 144 5.92 16.02 -2.41
CA PHE A 144 5.78 15.66 -3.82
C PHE A 144 5.65 16.89 -4.72
N GLN A 145 4.96 17.93 -4.26
CA GLN A 145 4.86 19.21 -4.97
C GLN A 145 6.23 19.86 -5.20
N LYS A 146 7.19 19.71 -4.28
CA LYS A 146 8.55 20.27 -4.45
C LYS A 146 9.32 19.64 -5.60
N TRP A 147 8.95 18.41 -5.98
CA TRP A 147 9.58 17.63 -7.05
C TRP A 147 8.71 17.57 -8.31
N ASP A 148 7.63 18.36 -8.38
CA ASP A 148 6.66 18.39 -9.48
C ASP A 148 5.98 17.03 -9.78
N MET A 149 5.90 16.14 -8.78
CA MET A 149 5.32 14.80 -8.92
C MET A 149 3.81 14.79 -8.65
N SER A 150 3.06 15.59 -9.41
CA SER A 150 1.64 15.86 -9.12
C SER A 150 0.67 14.72 -9.48
N HIS A 151 1.11 13.72 -10.25
CA HIS A 151 0.29 12.61 -10.71
C HIS A 151 0.52 11.29 -9.98
N VAL A 152 1.46 11.28 -9.02
CA VAL A 152 1.59 10.15 -8.10
C VAL A 152 0.41 10.14 -7.14
N GLU A 153 -0.30 9.02 -7.08
CA GLU A 153 -1.48 8.90 -6.23
C GLU A 153 -1.07 8.71 -4.76
N ILE A 154 -1.50 9.61 -3.88
CA ILE A 154 -1.27 9.52 -2.43
C ILE A 154 -2.62 9.32 -1.75
N GLY A 155 -2.72 8.34 -0.85
CA GLY A 155 -4.01 8.01 -0.24
C GLY A 155 -3.97 7.03 0.92
N SER A 156 -5.15 6.70 1.44
CA SER A 156 -5.31 5.67 2.48
C SER A 156 -5.54 4.30 1.85
N VAL A 157 -5.47 3.24 2.66
CA VAL A 157 -5.81 1.88 2.20
C VAL A 157 -7.21 1.85 1.56
N ASP A 158 -8.17 2.55 2.15
CA ASP A 158 -9.55 2.62 1.64
C ASP A 158 -9.63 3.29 0.26
N SER A 159 -8.88 4.37 0.02
CA SER A 159 -8.90 5.07 -1.28
C SER A 159 -8.24 4.28 -2.40
N PHE A 160 -7.41 3.28 -2.05
CA PHE A 160 -6.76 2.35 -2.97
C PHE A 160 -7.55 1.04 -3.16
N GLN A 161 -8.66 0.84 -2.46
CA GLN A 161 -9.45 -0.39 -2.61
C GLN A 161 -9.94 -0.56 -4.06
N GLY A 162 -9.58 -1.69 -4.69
CA GLY A 162 -9.94 -2.00 -6.07
C GLY A 162 -9.02 -1.40 -7.13
N LYS A 163 -8.05 -0.56 -6.76
CA LYS A 163 -7.04 0.00 -7.67
C LYS A 163 -5.77 -0.87 -7.68
N GLU A 164 -4.96 -0.71 -8.71
CA GLU A 164 -3.60 -1.28 -8.81
C GLU A 164 -2.62 -0.23 -9.32
N LYS A 165 -1.35 -0.44 -8.97
CA LYS A 165 -0.19 0.34 -9.41
C LYS A 165 0.95 -0.64 -9.61
N ASP A 166 1.90 -0.28 -10.47
CA ASP A 166 3.12 -1.08 -10.67
C ASP A 166 4.03 -0.96 -9.44
N PHE A 167 4.05 0.21 -8.79
CA PHE A 167 4.76 0.46 -7.55
C PHE A 167 3.84 0.97 -6.46
N ILE A 168 3.94 0.35 -5.28
CA ILE A 168 3.29 0.81 -4.06
C ILE A 168 4.34 1.07 -3.00
N LEU A 169 4.35 2.29 -2.46
CA LEU A 169 5.08 2.64 -1.26
C LEU A 169 4.10 2.70 -0.09
N ILE A 170 4.47 2.08 1.04
CA ILE A 170 3.68 2.14 2.27
C ILE A 170 4.47 2.97 3.28
N SER A 171 3.96 4.17 3.61
CA SER A 171 4.50 5.02 4.65
C SER A 171 3.79 4.73 5.97
N CYS A 172 4.50 4.08 6.88
CA CYS A 172 3.96 3.53 8.11
C CYS A 172 3.96 4.55 9.26
N ILE A 173 4.81 5.58 9.20
CA ILE A 173 5.22 6.44 10.33
C ILE A 173 5.61 5.62 11.55
N ASN A 174 6.90 5.63 11.90
CA ASN A 174 7.39 4.80 12.99
C ASN A 174 6.86 5.31 14.34
N GLN A 175 5.67 4.92 14.80
CA GLN A 175 5.21 5.30 16.13
C GLN A 175 6.04 4.53 17.17
N THR A 176 7.15 5.09 17.63
CA THR A 176 7.66 4.71 18.94
C THR A 176 6.57 5.09 19.95
N ARG A 177 5.72 4.12 20.29
CA ARG A 177 5.10 4.10 21.62
C ARG A 177 6.28 4.25 22.56
N GLY A 178 6.31 5.35 23.32
CA GLY A 178 7.39 5.62 24.28
C GLY A 178 7.73 4.30 24.96
N ALA A 179 9.01 3.91 24.88
CA ALA A 179 9.50 2.67 25.43
C ALA A 179 9.05 2.58 26.90
N GLY A 180 7.96 1.86 27.12
CA GLY A 180 7.67 1.30 28.42
C GLY A 180 8.73 0.23 28.60
N ASN A 181 9.66 0.47 29.52
CA ASN A 181 10.65 -0.48 29.99
C ASN A 181 10.10 -1.91 29.94
N SER A 182 10.64 -2.71 29.04
CA SER A 182 10.69 -4.15 29.21
C SER A 182 11.98 -4.62 28.56
N GLU A 183 12.96 -4.83 29.42
CA GLU A 183 14.12 -5.67 29.18
C GLU A 183 13.66 -7.02 28.61
N ILE A 184 14.27 -7.43 27.50
CA ILE A 184 14.75 -8.80 27.29
C ILE A 184 16.10 -8.70 26.59
#